data_AF-A0A974P302-F1
#
_entry.id   AF-A0A974P302-F1
#
_cell.length_a   1.000
_cell.length_b   1.000
_cell.length_c   1.000
_cell.angle_alpha   90.00
_cell.angle_beta   90.00
_cell.angle_gamma   90.00
#
_symmetry.space_group_name_H-M   'P 1'
#
loop_
_entity.id
_entity.type
_entity.pdbx_description
1 polymer ?
#
loop_
_entity_poly.entity_id
_entity_poly.type
_entity_poly.pdbx_seq_one_letter_code
_entity_poly.pdbx_strand_id
1 'polypeptide(L)'
;MTAGLFDYPRSAAFGRVLPKNKIYEHAGASAGLKQLFVTQVDQIVWRFKLAPETINLAATASVSEIQIFEISLRTGSPDEDILRAIDRAIPFPIIFELTWSGKRRATAAFKRPSEADTSKWVISEYFSTDWTSEGGPRDALPVALDLGGSTTSS
;
A
#
# COMPACT_ATOMS: atom_id res chain seq x y z
N MET A 1 7.67 -18.07 11.83
CA MET A 1 7.83 -16.60 11.83
C MET A 1 7.25 -16.14 10.51
N THR A 2 6.05 -15.58 10.53
CA THR A 2 5.36 -15.16 9.30
C THR A 2 6.08 -13.93 8.77
N ALA A 3 6.58 -13.99 7.54
CA ALA A 3 7.14 -12.83 6.89
C ALA A 3 5.99 -11.85 6.59
N GLY A 4 6.08 -10.62 7.10
CA GLY A 4 5.07 -9.58 6.83
C GLY A 4 5.02 -9.09 5.38
N LEU A 5 5.65 -9.80 4.43
CA LEU A 5 5.85 -9.42 3.04
C LEU A 5 5.63 -10.63 2.14
N PHE A 6 4.94 -10.41 1.02
CA PHE A 6 4.56 -11.45 0.09
C PHE A 6 5.43 -11.47 -1.17
N ASP A 7 5.59 -12.66 -1.75
CA ASP A 7 6.16 -12.84 -3.07
C ASP A 7 5.04 -12.72 -4.12
N TYR A 8 5.04 -11.60 -4.83
CA TYR A 8 4.02 -11.28 -5.81
C TYR A 8 4.34 -11.93 -7.18
N PRO A 9 3.31 -12.40 -7.91
CA PRO A 9 3.51 -13.08 -9.17
C PRO A 9 4.13 -12.12 -10.21
N ARG A 10 5.08 -12.63 -11.00
CA ARG A 10 5.74 -11.85 -12.06
C ARG A 10 4.77 -11.31 -13.11
N SER A 11 3.64 -11.98 -13.32
CA SER A 11 2.56 -11.52 -14.22
C SER A 11 1.90 -10.21 -13.76
N ALA A 12 1.97 -9.88 -12.47
CA ALA A 12 1.46 -8.64 -11.91
C ALA A 12 2.50 -7.50 -11.89
N ALA A 13 3.72 -7.74 -12.37
CA ALA A 13 4.80 -6.75 -12.31
C ALA A 13 4.51 -5.55 -13.23
N PHE A 14 4.66 -4.34 -12.68
CA PHE A 14 4.48 -3.08 -13.41
C PHE A 14 5.76 -2.25 -13.45
N GLY A 15 6.47 -2.14 -12.33
CA GLY A 15 7.82 -1.59 -12.23
C GLY A 15 8.00 -0.13 -12.70
N ARG A 16 7.00 0.74 -12.57
CA ARG A 16 7.11 2.15 -13.01
C ARG A 16 7.39 3.09 -11.85
N VAL A 17 8.32 4.03 -12.03
CA VAL A 17 8.51 5.13 -11.07
C VAL A 17 7.28 6.03 -11.10
N LEU A 18 6.69 6.31 -9.93
CA LEU A 18 5.59 7.27 -9.79
C LEU A 18 6.20 8.64 -9.44
N PRO A 19 6.19 9.63 -10.37
CA PRO A 19 6.74 10.94 -10.08
C PRO A 19 5.95 11.62 -8.96
N LYS A 20 6.64 12.20 -7.97
CA LYS A 20 6.00 12.91 -6.85
C LYS A 20 5.05 14.03 -7.33
N ASN A 21 5.38 14.67 -8.46
CA ASN A 21 4.54 15.69 -9.10
C ASN A 21 3.13 15.18 -9.45
N LYS A 22 2.99 13.92 -9.87
CA LYS A 22 1.67 13.33 -10.16
C LYS A 22 0.83 13.21 -8.91
N ILE A 23 1.44 12.85 -7.78
CA ILE A 23 0.74 12.79 -6.49
C ILE A 23 0.29 14.20 -6.09
N TYR A 24 1.13 15.22 -6.28
CA TYR A 24 0.78 16.61 -5.93
C TYR A 24 -0.42 17.14 -6.72
N GLU A 25 -0.49 16.84 -8.02
CA GLU A 25 -1.60 17.23 -8.90
C GLU A 25 -2.93 16.64 -8.41
N HIS A 26 -2.94 15.37 -8.01
CA HIS A 26 -4.16 14.67 -7.62
C HIS A 26 -4.54 14.83 -6.14
N ALA A 27 -3.56 14.95 -5.23
CA ALA A 27 -3.80 15.05 -3.80
C ALA A 27 -4.11 16.47 -3.32
N GLY A 28 -3.98 17.48 -4.19
CA GLY A 28 -4.10 18.89 -3.81
C GLY A 28 -2.99 19.32 -2.84
N ALA A 29 -1.74 18.97 -3.14
CA ALA A 29 -0.66 19.06 -2.17
C ALA A 29 -0.32 20.51 -1.75
N SER A 30 -0.42 20.77 -0.45
CA SER A 30 0.05 22.01 0.18
C SER A 30 1.59 22.10 0.15
N ALA A 31 2.13 23.31 0.40
CA ALA A 31 3.57 23.49 0.52
C ALA A 31 4.19 22.59 1.60
N GLY A 32 3.49 22.39 2.73
CA GLY A 32 3.92 21.48 3.79
C GLY A 32 4.00 20.02 3.32
N LEU A 33 2.97 19.53 2.61
CA LEU A 33 3.00 18.17 2.07
C LEU A 33 4.13 17.97 1.07
N LYS A 34 4.34 18.92 0.15
CA LYS A 34 5.47 18.88 -0.80
C LYS A 34 6.80 18.80 -0.06
N GLN A 35 6.96 19.57 1.02
CA GLN A 35 8.17 19.52 1.85
C GLN A 35 8.37 18.16 2.51
N LEU A 36 7.30 17.52 3.03
CA LEU A 36 7.38 16.17 3.59
C LEU A 36 7.90 15.17 2.56
N PHE A 37 7.38 15.20 1.33
CA PHE A 37 7.85 14.33 0.24
C PHE A 37 9.31 14.59 -0.17
N VAL A 38 9.79 15.83 -0.06
CA VAL A 38 11.20 16.16 -0.35
C VAL A 38 12.11 15.68 0.78
N THR A 39 11.72 15.91 2.03
CA THR A 39 12.54 15.59 3.20
C THR A 39 12.56 14.10 3.52
N GLN A 40 11.43 13.40 3.39
CA GLN A 40 11.27 12.04 3.91
C GLN A 40 11.25 10.97 2.82
N VAL A 41 10.85 11.30 1.59
CA VAL A 41 10.77 10.32 0.51
C VAL A 41 11.96 10.48 -0.43
N ASP A 42 12.60 9.38 -0.75
CA ASP A 42 13.60 9.34 -1.82
C ASP A 42 12.89 9.09 -3.16
N GLN A 43 12.31 7.90 -3.31
CA GLN A 43 11.70 7.43 -4.54
C GLN A 43 10.40 6.68 -4.26
N ILE A 44 9.47 6.71 -5.22
CA ILE A 44 8.22 5.95 -5.20
C ILE A 44 8.16 5.11 -6.48
N VAL A 45 7.98 3.81 -6.33
CA VAL A 45 7.91 2.86 -7.44
C VAL A 45 6.62 2.07 -7.35
N TRP A 46 5.83 2.12 -8.41
CA TRP A 46 4.71 1.23 -8.62
C TRP A 46 5.23 -0.13 -9.05
N ARG A 47 5.32 -1.07 -8.09
CA ARG A 47 5.94 -2.37 -8.31
C ARG A 47 4.99 -3.35 -8.97
N PHE A 48 3.78 -3.51 -8.43
CA PHE A 48 2.83 -4.53 -8.88
C PHE A 48 1.40 -4.02 -8.97
N LYS A 49 0.62 -4.64 -9.85
CA LYS A 49 -0.84 -4.51 -9.99
C LYS A 49 -1.48 -5.88 -9.83
N LEU A 50 -2.06 -6.14 -8.67
CA LEU A 50 -2.66 -7.41 -8.33
C LEU A 50 -4.13 -7.41 -8.75
N ALA A 51 -4.40 -7.78 -9.99
CA ALA A 51 -5.75 -8.03 -10.46
C ALA A 51 -6.27 -9.39 -9.93
N PRO A 52 -7.59 -9.58 -9.74
CA PRO A 52 -8.16 -10.86 -9.29
C PRO A 52 -7.66 -12.06 -10.10
N GLU A 53 -7.50 -11.87 -11.41
CA GLU A 53 -6.96 -12.85 -12.37
C GLU A 53 -5.52 -13.29 -12.06
N THR A 54 -4.74 -12.43 -11.38
CA THR A 54 -3.31 -12.65 -11.11
C THR A 54 -3.04 -13.23 -9.72
N ILE A 55 -3.92 -12.99 -8.74
CA ILE A 55 -3.67 -13.38 -7.34
C ILE A 55 -4.41 -14.62 -6.88
N ASN A 56 -5.30 -15.20 -7.70
CA ASN A 56 -6.13 -16.35 -7.34
C ASN A 56 -6.76 -16.21 -5.93
N LEU A 57 -7.03 -14.97 -5.53
CA LEU A 57 -7.75 -14.65 -4.32
C LEU A 57 -9.17 -15.09 -4.64
N ALA A 58 -9.72 -16.02 -3.84
CA ALA A 58 -11.08 -16.49 -4.01
C ALA A 58 -11.95 -15.26 -4.30
N ALA A 59 -12.64 -15.28 -5.44
CA ALA A 59 -13.36 -14.17 -6.04
C ALA A 59 -14.46 -13.66 -5.09
N THR A 60 -14.06 -13.05 -3.99
CA THR A 60 -14.89 -12.16 -3.21
C THR A 60 -15.07 -10.99 -4.14
N ALA A 61 -16.28 -10.89 -4.69
CA ALA A 61 -16.72 -9.95 -5.73
C ALA A 61 -16.57 -8.46 -5.34
N SER A 62 -15.76 -8.16 -4.33
CA SER A 62 -15.64 -6.87 -3.63
C SER A 62 -14.24 -6.26 -3.75
N VAL A 63 -13.20 -7.02 -4.14
CA VAL A 63 -11.83 -6.48 -4.25
C VAL A 63 -11.45 -6.25 -5.72
N SER A 64 -11.63 -5.00 -6.16
CA SER A 64 -11.18 -4.52 -7.46
C SER A 64 -9.70 -4.12 -7.37
N GLU A 65 -8.78 -5.00 -7.80
CA GLU A 65 -7.35 -4.73 -8.06
C GLU A 65 -6.55 -4.03 -6.93
N ILE A 66 -5.56 -4.72 -6.35
CA ILE A 66 -4.68 -4.14 -5.31
C ILE A 66 -3.38 -3.61 -5.94
N GLN A 67 -2.98 -2.40 -5.58
CA GLN A 67 -1.73 -1.80 -6.05
C GLN A 67 -0.62 -1.92 -5.02
N ILE A 68 0.58 -2.33 -5.45
CA ILE A 68 1.76 -2.40 -4.58
C ILE A 68 2.72 -1.27 -4.94
N PHE A 69 2.95 -0.36 -3.99
CA PHE A 69 3.88 0.73 -4.12
C PHE A 69 5.05 0.56 -3.17
N GLU A 70 6.26 0.54 -3.71
CA GLU A 70 7.47 0.62 -2.91
C GLU A 70 7.86 2.09 -2.72
N ILE A 71 8.07 2.49 -1.47
CA ILE A 71 8.49 3.85 -1.12
C ILE A 71 9.83 3.74 -0.40
N SER A 72 10.87 4.25 -1.05
CA SER A 72 12.18 4.41 -0.44
C SER A 72 12.17 5.66 0.41
N LEU A 73 12.38 5.49 1.71
CA LEU A 73 12.36 6.57 2.69
C LEU A 73 13.78 7.00 3.04
N ARG A 74 13.91 8.31 3.30
CA ARG A 74 15.12 8.94 3.86
C ARG A 74 15.13 8.85 5.38
N THR A 75 13.94 8.79 5.99
CA THR A 75 13.72 8.71 7.45
C THR A 75 13.03 7.40 7.82
N GLY A 76 13.25 6.90 9.04
CA GLY A 76 12.63 5.67 9.52
C GLY A 76 11.17 5.82 9.96
N SER A 77 10.67 7.05 10.01
CA SER A 77 9.32 7.40 10.42
C SER A 77 8.70 8.29 9.33
N PRO A 78 8.04 7.70 8.33
CA PRO A 78 7.30 8.48 7.34
C PRO A 78 6.07 9.09 7.99
N ASP A 79 5.76 10.31 7.61
CA ASP A 79 4.51 10.97 7.94
C ASP A 79 3.34 10.28 7.23
N GLU A 80 2.24 10.03 7.94
CA GLU A 80 1.04 9.41 7.37
C GLU A 80 0.43 10.23 6.24
N ASP A 81 0.61 11.56 6.25
CA ASP A 81 0.08 12.43 5.20
C ASP A 81 0.69 12.10 3.83
N ILE A 82 1.91 11.54 3.78
CA ILE A 82 2.53 11.03 2.55
C ILE A 82 1.72 9.85 2.01
N LEU A 83 1.35 8.89 2.86
CA LEU A 83 0.56 7.71 2.48
C LEU A 83 -0.84 8.13 2.04
N ARG A 84 -1.49 9.02 2.81
CA ARG A 84 -2.81 9.55 2.50
C ARG A 84 -2.84 10.30 1.18
N ALA A 85 -1.78 11.04 0.85
CA ALA A 85 -1.69 11.73 -0.42
C ALA A 85 -1.65 10.76 -1.61
N ILE A 86 -0.88 9.68 -1.50
CA ILE A 86 -0.83 8.64 -2.54
C ILE A 86 -2.18 7.92 -2.63
N ASP A 87 -2.79 7.62 -1.49
CA ASP A 87 -4.10 6.97 -1.44
C ASP A 87 -5.22 7.82 -2.05
N ARG A 88 -5.18 9.14 -1.88
CA ARG A 88 -6.13 10.05 -2.52
C ARG A 88 -5.92 10.15 -4.03
N ALA A 89 -4.68 10.03 -4.48
CA ALA A 89 -4.36 10.11 -5.90
C ALA A 89 -4.81 8.87 -6.69
N ILE A 90 -5.01 7.73 -6.02
CA ILE A 90 -5.26 6.44 -6.67
C ILE A 90 -6.55 5.81 -6.10
N PRO A 91 -7.61 5.67 -6.91
CA PRO A 91 -8.91 5.14 -6.47
C PRO A 91 -8.93 3.61 -6.42
N PHE A 92 -7.87 2.99 -5.88
CA PHE A 92 -7.74 1.54 -5.68
C PHE A 92 -7.15 1.25 -4.30
N PRO A 93 -7.37 0.06 -3.73
CA PRO A 93 -6.64 -0.40 -2.55
C PRO A 93 -5.13 -0.41 -2.79
N ILE A 94 -4.36 0.08 -1.82
CA ILE A 94 -2.90 0.17 -1.91
C ILE A 94 -2.23 -0.52 -0.73
N ILE A 95 -1.17 -1.26 -1.02
CA ILE A 95 -0.19 -1.72 -0.03
C ILE A 95 1.12 -0.98 -0.31
N PHE A 96 1.65 -0.36 0.73
CA PHE A 96 2.92 0.36 0.72
C PHE A 96 4.04 -0.52 1.27
N GLU A 97 5.01 -0.88 0.45
CA GLU A 97 6.28 -1.45 0.90
C GLU A 97 7.24 -0.29 1.21
N LEU A 98 7.39 0.06 2.49
CA LEU A 98 8.30 1.12 2.93
C LEU A 98 9.69 0.53 3.11
N THR A 99 10.70 1.12 2.47
CA THR A 99 12.12 0.73 2.65
C THR A 99 12.92 1.84 3.29
N TRP A 100 13.73 1.50 4.30
CA TRP A 100 14.63 2.44 4.97
C TRP A 100 15.82 1.70 5.57
N SER A 101 17.03 2.16 5.27
CA SER A 101 18.29 1.63 5.85
C SER A 101 18.42 0.09 5.77
N GLY A 102 18.11 -0.48 4.61
CA GLY A 102 18.17 -1.94 4.36
C GLY A 102 17.08 -2.76 5.08
N LYS A 103 16.07 -2.08 5.63
CA LYS A 103 14.88 -2.68 6.20
C LYS A 103 13.66 -2.39 5.34
N ARG A 104 12.67 -3.27 5.40
CA ARG A 104 11.36 -3.11 4.76
C ARG A 104 10.24 -3.36 5.76
N ARG A 105 9.12 -2.66 5.60
CA ARG A 105 7.84 -3.01 6.23
C ARG A 105 6.70 -2.83 5.25
N ALA A 106 5.61 -3.56 5.43
CA ALA A 106 4.39 -3.33 4.69
C ALA A 106 3.44 -2.47 5.51
N THR A 107 2.82 -1.47 4.87
CA THR A 107 1.80 -0.60 5.46
C THR A 107 0.59 -0.56 4.53
N ALA A 108 -0.61 -0.76 5.06
CA ALA A 108 -1.84 -0.70 4.27
C ALA A 108 -2.96 -0.07 5.10
N ALA A 109 -3.91 0.56 4.43
CA ALA A 109 -5.15 1.02 5.03
C ALA A 109 -6.34 0.46 4.27
N PHE A 110 -7.40 0.15 5.00
CA PHE A 110 -8.66 -0.25 4.38
C PHE A 110 -9.37 0.98 3.82
N LYS A 111 -9.61 0.99 2.51
CA LYS A 111 -10.43 1.99 1.84
C LYS A 111 -11.86 1.47 1.73
N ARG A 112 -12.82 2.22 2.28
CA ARG A 112 -14.24 1.95 2.08
C ARG A 112 -14.96 3.20 1.57
N PRO A 113 -16.00 3.07 0.74
CA PRO A 113 -16.89 4.20 0.49
C PRO A 113 -17.49 4.66 1.83
N SER A 114 -17.61 5.97 2.01
CA SER A 114 -18.25 6.53 3.20
C SER A 114 -19.71 6.11 3.22
N GLU A 115 -20.17 5.60 4.36
CA GLU A 115 -21.60 5.29 4.58
C GLU A 115 -22.47 6.56 4.54
N ALA A 116 -21.88 7.73 4.83
CA ALA A 116 -22.58 9.01 4.83
C ALA A 116 -22.61 9.68 3.45
N ASP A 117 -21.67 9.35 2.56
CA ASP A 117 -21.51 10.00 1.26
C ASP A 117 -20.73 9.08 0.32
N THR A 118 -21.44 8.33 -0.52
CA THR A 118 -20.86 7.32 -1.40
C THR A 118 -19.89 7.89 -2.45
N SER A 119 -19.83 9.21 -2.62
CA SER A 119 -18.84 9.91 -3.46
C SER A 119 -17.47 10.10 -2.77
N LYS A 120 -17.37 9.84 -1.46
CA LYS A 120 -16.16 10.01 -0.65
C LYS A 120 -15.62 8.68 -0.16
N TRP A 121 -14.30 8.54 -0.23
CA TRP A 121 -13.58 7.40 0.33
C TRP A 121 -13.14 7.69 1.76
N VAL A 122 -13.44 6.79 2.68
CA VAL A 122 -12.90 6.79 4.04
C VAL A 122 -11.70 5.85 4.06
N ILE A 123 -10.55 6.40 4.39
CA ILE A 123 -9.32 5.65 4.65
C ILE A 123 -9.32 5.34 6.16
N SER A 124 -9.35 4.07 6.52
CA SER A 124 -9.19 3.62 7.92
C SER A 124 -7.77 3.90 8.43
N GLU A 125 -7.51 3.57 9.69
CA GLU A 125 -6.15 3.62 10.25
C GLU A 125 -5.15 2.77 9.42
N TYR A 126 -3.91 3.24 9.34
CA TYR A 126 -2.85 2.50 8.67
C TYR A 126 -2.30 1.40 9.57
N PHE A 127 -2.39 0.17 9.10
CA PHE A 127 -1.77 -0.98 9.74
C PHE A 127 -0.40 -1.20 9.13
N SER A 128 0.62 -1.33 9.96
CA SER A 128 2.00 -1.59 9.53
C SER A 128 2.52 -2.87 10.17
N THR A 129 3.29 -3.64 9.41
CA THR A 129 4.11 -4.71 9.96
C THR A 129 5.32 -4.13 10.67
N ASP A 130 6.00 -4.95 11.47
CA ASP A 130 7.33 -4.62 11.96
C ASP A 130 8.32 -4.45 10.80
N TRP A 131 9.39 -3.69 11.08
CA TRP A 131 10.52 -3.58 10.18
C TRP A 131 11.29 -4.91 10.13
N THR A 132 11.34 -5.52 8.95
CA THR A 132 12.15 -6.70 8.67
C THR A 132 13.33 -6.36 7.76
N SER A 133 14.29 -7.27 7.59
CA SER A 133 15.37 -7.10 6.62
C SER A 133 14.80 -7.07 5.19
N GLU A 134 15.29 -6.16 4.35
CA GLU A 134 14.81 -6.02 2.97
C GLU A 134 15.00 -7.29 2.13
N GLY A 135 16.06 -8.06 2.42
CA GLY A 135 16.35 -9.37 1.82
C GLY A 135 15.80 -10.55 2.62
N GLY A 136 14.92 -10.30 3.61
CA GLY A 136 14.26 -11.33 4.38
C GLY A 136 13.37 -12.23 3.52
N PRO A 137 12.98 -13.40 4.04
CA PRO A 137 12.07 -14.30 3.33
C PRO A 137 10.76 -13.57 3.00
N ARG A 138 10.22 -13.83 1.81
CA ARG A 138 8.87 -13.42 1.42
C ARG A 138 7.99 -14.65 1.47
N ASP A 139 6.82 -14.53 2.08
CA ASP A 139 5.85 -15.61 2.09
C ASP A 139 5.14 -15.68 0.74
N ALA A 140 4.80 -16.88 0.28
CA ALA A 140 3.92 -17.02 -0.88
C ALA A 140 2.59 -16.32 -0.57
N LEU A 141 1.97 -15.70 -1.58
CA LEU A 141 0.61 -15.20 -1.41
C LEU A 141 -0.28 -16.34 -0.90
N PRO A 142 -1.00 -16.14 0.23
CA PRO A 142 -1.90 -17.16 0.73
C PRO A 142 -2.95 -17.44 -0.34
N VAL A 143 -3.12 -18.72 -0.68
CA VAL A 143 -4.21 -19.18 -1.54
C VAL A 143 -5.49 -18.98 -0.72
N ALA A 144 -6.16 -17.86 -0.96
CA ALA A 144 -7.30 -17.35 -0.20
C ALA A 144 -6.98 -16.95 1.26
N LEU A 145 -6.79 -15.64 1.48
CA LEU A 145 -7.16 -15.05 2.76
C LEU A 145 -8.67 -14.79 2.69
N ASP A 146 -9.47 -15.67 3.31
CA ASP A 146 -10.86 -15.34 3.62
C ASP A 146 -10.85 -14.08 4.50
N LEU A 147 -11.13 -12.92 3.89
CA LEU A 147 -11.43 -11.68 4.62
C LEU A 147 -12.87 -11.73 5.21
N GLY A 148 -13.51 -12.90 5.19
CA GLY A 148 -14.74 -13.17 5.93
C GLY A 148 -14.41 -13.29 7.41
N GLY A 149 -14.85 -12.28 8.17
CA GLY A 149 -14.55 -12.14 9.59
C GLY A 149 -14.67 -13.45 10.38
N SER A 150 -13.57 -13.85 11.02
CA SER A 150 -13.64 -14.74 12.16
C SER A 150 -14.08 -13.92 13.37
N THR A 151 -15.39 -13.66 13.48
CA THR A 151 -16.01 -13.63 14.79
C THR A 151 -15.96 -15.07 15.32
N THR A 152 -14.90 -15.41 16.03
CA THR A 152 -14.92 -16.61 16.87
C THR A 152 -14.92 -16.13 18.30
N SER A 153 -16.12 -16.11 18.86
CA SER A 153 -16.38 -15.96 20.29
C SER A 153 -15.53 -16.95 21.08
N SER A 154 -14.99 -16.50 22.19
CA SER A 154 -14.77 -17.34 23.38
C SER A 154 -15.49 -16.69 24.54
#